data_AF-A0A4U7ECI9-F1
#
_entry.id   AF-A0A4U7ECI9-F1
#
_cell.length_a   1.000
_cell.length_b   1.000
_cell.length_c   1.000
_cell.angle_alpha   90.00
_cell.angle_beta   90.00
_cell.angle_gamma   90.00
#
_symmetry.space_group_name_H-M   'P 1'
#
loop_
_entity.id
_entity.type
_entity.pdbx_description
1 polymer ?
#
loop_
_entity_poly.entity_id
_entity_poly.type
_entity_poly.pdbx_seq_one_letter_code
_entity_poly.pdbx_strand_id
1 'polypeptide(L)'
;MSDTVDDVDMPYDEGAASKQEKIDSLQERLDVLESQNEEMRDKLLDANAENNKYQQKLERLTHENKKLKQSPLFVATVQEITPDGAVIKQHGNNQEALTEITDEMREKLDPDDRVAVNNSLSVVKKLEKETDVRARVMQVEHSPDVTYADIGGLEDQMQEVRETVEMPLEHPDMFEDVGITPPSGVLLYGPPGTGKTMLAKAVANETDATFIKMAGSELVHKFIGEGAKLVRDLFEVARENQPAVLFIDEIDAIASKRTDSKTSGDAEVQRTMMQLLSEMDGFDERGDVRIIAATNRFDMLDPAILRPGRFDRLIEVPKPETEGREIIFQIHTRNMNLADGVDFAELAEMTPEASGADIKAICTEAGMFAIRDDRTEVTLDDFLEAHEKLSQDDETSADDSLAFA
;
A
#
# COMPACT_ATOMS: atom_id res chain seq x y z
N MET A 1 -52.40 25.86 -1.68
CA MET A 1 -52.03 26.05 -3.09
C MET A 1 -53.12 25.34 -3.91
N SER A 2 -54.38 25.77 -4.04
CA SER A 2 -55.03 27.09 -4.14
C SER A 2 -54.73 27.89 -5.41
N ASP A 3 -54.49 27.21 -6.54
CA ASP A 3 -54.56 27.80 -7.89
C ASP A 3 -54.72 26.64 -8.88
N THR A 4 -55.92 26.45 -9.44
CA THR A 4 -56.24 25.76 -10.74
C THR A 4 -57.73 25.38 -10.84
N VAL A 5 -58.66 26.28 -10.54
CA VAL A 5 -60.10 26.07 -10.86
C VAL A 5 -60.70 27.23 -11.69
N ASP A 6 -59.89 28.19 -12.13
CA ASP A 6 -60.42 29.42 -12.74
C ASP A 6 -60.56 29.42 -14.28
N ASP A 7 -60.28 28.31 -14.98
CA ASP A 7 -60.55 28.18 -16.42
C ASP A 7 -61.23 26.84 -16.73
N VAL A 8 -62.42 26.64 -16.17
CA VAL A 8 -63.31 25.56 -16.62
C VAL A 8 -64.19 26.13 -17.73
N ASP A 9 -63.78 25.93 -18.97
CA ASP A 9 -64.50 26.38 -20.17
C ASP A 9 -65.95 25.85 -20.12
N MET A 10 -66.94 26.73 -19.93
CA MET A 10 -68.33 26.34 -19.67
C MET A 10 -69.00 25.86 -20.96
N PRO A 11 -69.81 24.78 -20.95
CA PRO A 11 -70.37 24.20 -22.17
C PRO A 11 -71.54 25.03 -22.74
N TYR A 12 -71.77 26.26 -22.26
CA TYR A 12 -72.86 27.14 -22.66
C TYR A 12 -72.43 28.61 -22.64
N ASP A 13 -73.04 29.44 -23.49
CA ASP A 13 -72.81 30.88 -23.58
C ASP A 13 -73.52 31.61 -22.43
N GLU A 14 -72.79 32.40 -21.64
CA GLU A 14 -73.29 32.98 -20.38
C GLU A 14 -74.49 33.93 -20.58
N GLY A 15 -74.63 34.52 -21.78
CA GLY A 15 -75.61 35.57 -22.09
C GLY A 15 -76.91 35.15 -22.78
N ALA A 16 -77.06 33.92 -23.30
CA ALA A 16 -78.14 33.60 -24.25
C ALA A 16 -78.97 32.32 -23.99
N ALA A 17 -78.66 31.55 -22.93
CA ALA A 17 -79.37 30.30 -22.63
C ALA A 17 -80.37 30.45 -21.46
N SER A 18 -81.55 29.84 -21.58
CA SER A 18 -82.54 29.69 -20.50
C SER A 18 -81.92 28.96 -19.30
N LYS A 19 -82.38 29.25 -18.07
CA LYS A 19 -81.90 28.54 -16.87
C LYS A 19 -82.02 27.02 -17.00
N GLN A 20 -83.02 26.54 -17.75
CA GLN A 20 -83.21 25.12 -18.04
C GLN A 20 -82.10 24.57 -18.95
N GLU A 21 -81.75 25.27 -20.03
CA GLU A 21 -80.70 24.86 -20.99
C GLU A 21 -79.30 24.86 -20.36
N LYS A 22 -79.04 25.76 -19.40
CA LYS A 22 -77.80 25.75 -18.60
C LYS A 22 -77.73 24.54 -17.66
N ILE A 23 -78.86 24.13 -17.08
CA ILE A 23 -78.92 22.92 -16.23
C ILE A 23 -78.72 21.68 -17.10
N ASP A 24 -79.36 21.61 -18.26
CA ASP A 24 -79.28 20.47 -19.16
C ASP A 24 -77.85 20.28 -19.71
N SER A 25 -77.17 21.35 -20.13
CA SER A 25 -75.77 21.28 -20.60
C SER A 25 -74.75 20.95 -19.50
N LEU A 26 -74.98 21.41 -18.26
CA LEU A 26 -74.19 20.99 -17.11
C LEU A 26 -74.41 19.53 -16.75
N GLN A 27 -75.64 19.03 -16.84
CA GLN A 27 -75.96 17.62 -16.65
C GLN A 27 -75.26 16.74 -17.69
N GLU A 28 -75.31 17.12 -18.97
CA GLU A 28 -74.63 16.40 -20.05
C GLU A 28 -73.10 16.37 -19.83
N ARG A 29 -72.48 17.49 -19.42
CA ARG A 29 -71.04 17.51 -19.09
C ARG A 29 -70.72 16.67 -17.87
N LEU A 30 -71.59 16.66 -16.86
CA LEU A 30 -71.42 15.86 -15.65
C LEU A 30 -71.46 14.36 -16.00
N ASP A 31 -72.39 13.95 -16.86
CA ASP A 31 -72.48 12.58 -17.37
C ASP A 31 -71.21 12.17 -18.14
N VAL A 32 -70.67 13.06 -19.00
CA VAL A 32 -69.41 12.82 -19.72
C VAL A 32 -68.22 12.70 -18.75
N LEU A 33 -68.12 13.57 -17.75
CA LEU A 33 -67.05 13.52 -16.77
C LEU A 33 -67.15 12.29 -15.86
N GLU A 34 -68.37 11.87 -15.48
CA GLU A 34 -68.59 10.64 -14.74
C GLU A 34 -68.15 9.41 -15.55
N SER A 35 -68.51 9.36 -16.83
CA SER A 35 -68.05 8.30 -17.74
C SER A 35 -66.52 8.29 -17.91
N GLN A 36 -65.89 9.46 -18.05
CA GLN A 36 -64.42 9.57 -18.12
C GLN A 36 -63.75 9.16 -16.80
N ASN A 37 -64.35 9.47 -15.66
CA ASN A 37 -63.82 9.10 -14.34
C ASN A 37 -63.93 7.58 -14.12
N GLU A 38 -65.02 6.96 -14.57
CA GLU A 38 -65.19 5.52 -14.58
C GLU A 38 -64.14 4.84 -15.48
N GLU A 39 -63.95 5.34 -16.71
CA GLU A 39 -62.91 4.84 -17.63
C GLU A 39 -61.49 5.00 -17.04
N MET A 40 -61.19 6.13 -16.39
CA MET A 40 -59.91 6.35 -15.72
C MET A 40 -59.72 5.41 -14.53
N ARG A 41 -60.77 5.14 -13.74
CA ARG A 41 -60.71 4.20 -12.62
C ARG A 41 -60.44 2.78 -13.10
N ASP A 42 -61.07 2.36 -14.19
CA ASP A 42 -60.84 1.05 -14.80
C ASP A 42 -59.38 0.93 -15.28
N LYS A 43 -58.86 1.95 -15.99
CA LYS A 43 -57.45 2.00 -16.39
C LYS A 43 -56.49 1.94 -15.20
N LEU A 44 -56.82 2.60 -14.10
CA LEU A 44 -55.99 2.62 -12.89
C LEU A 44 -56.02 1.26 -12.18
N LEU A 45 -57.17 0.58 -12.16
CA LEU A 45 -57.30 -0.78 -11.66
C LEU A 45 -56.48 -1.77 -12.51
N ASP A 46 -56.55 -1.68 -13.83
CA ASP A 46 -55.77 -2.52 -14.75
C ASP A 46 -54.26 -2.29 -14.56
N ALA A 47 -53.82 -1.02 -14.51
CA ALA A 47 -52.43 -0.67 -14.27
C ALA A 47 -51.93 -1.16 -12.90
N ASN A 48 -52.76 -1.10 -11.86
CA ASN A 48 -52.43 -1.65 -10.55
C ASN A 48 -52.33 -3.18 -10.57
N ALA A 49 -53.21 -3.86 -11.30
CA ALA A 49 -53.15 -5.30 -11.47
C ALA A 49 -51.86 -5.72 -12.20
N GLU A 50 -51.48 -5.00 -13.26
CA GLU A 50 -50.21 -5.20 -13.97
C GLU A 50 -49.01 -4.94 -13.07
N ASN A 51 -48.98 -3.83 -12.33
CA ASN A 51 -47.91 -3.50 -11.38
C ASN A 51 -47.74 -4.60 -10.33
N ASN A 52 -48.83 -5.08 -9.72
CA ASN A 52 -48.78 -6.16 -8.74
C ASN A 52 -48.22 -7.45 -9.36
N LYS A 53 -48.60 -7.77 -10.61
CA LYS A 53 -48.07 -8.92 -11.34
C LYS A 53 -46.57 -8.78 -11.60
N TYR A 54 -46.09 -7.60 -11.98
CA TYR A 54 -44.67 -7.34 -12.17
C TYR A 54 -43.89 -7.40 -10.86
N GLN A 55 -44.44 -6.87 -9.76
CA GLN A 55 -43.84 -6.97 -8.43
C GLN A 55 -43.67 -8.41 -7.97
N GLN A 56 -44.71 -9.24 -8.11
CA GLN A 56 -44.62 -10.68 -7.78
C GLN A 56 -43.56 -11.40 -8.64
N LYS A 57 -43.48 -11.08 -9.93
CA LYS A 57 -42.46 -11.64 -10.83
C LYS A 57 -41.06 -11.22 -10.40
N LEU A 58 -40.89 -9.96 -9.99
CA LEU A 58 -39.62 -9.44 -9.48
C LEU A 58 -39.20 -10.16 -8.18
N GLU A 59 -40.11 -10.32 -7.22
CA GLU A 59 -39.84 -11.06 -5.98
C GLU A 59 -39.44 -12.51 -6.25
N ARG A 60 -40.13 -13.19 -7.18
CA ARG A 60 -39.77 -14.55 -7.57
C ARG A 60 -38.37 -14.62 -8.19
N LEU A 61 -38.09 -13.75 -9.17
CA LEU A 61 -36.80 -13.73 -9.85
C LEU A 61 -35.65 -13.37 -8.91
N THR A 62 -35.86 -12.42 -7.99
CA THR A 62 -34.86 -12.04 -6.99
C THR A 62 -34.58 -13.18 -6.00
N HIS A 63 -35.60 -13.93 -5.59
CA HIS A 63 -35.42 -15.10 -4.75
C HIS A 63 -34.66 -16.23 -5.47
N GLU A 64 -35.02 -16.53 -6.72
CA GLU A 64 -34.30 -17.50 -7.57
C GLU A 64 -32.84 -17.09 -7.77
N ASN A 65 -32.57 -15.81 -8.04
CA ASN A 65 -31.21 -15.28 -8.17
C ASN A 65 -30.41 -15.42 -6.86
N LYS A 66 -31.03 -15.12 -5.71
CA LYS A 66 -30.39 -15.29 -4.40
C LYS A 66 -30.02 -16.75 -4.14
N LYS A 67 -30.87 -17.70 -4.53
CA LYS A 67 -30.59 -19.15 -4.40
C LYS A 67 -29.42 -19.60 -5.26
N LEU A 68 -29.32 -19.09 -6.50
CA LEU A 68 -28.18 -19.38 -7.38
C LEU A 68 -26.85 -18.79 -6.87
N LYS A 69 -26.93 -17.73 -6.05
CA LYS A 69 -25.78 -17.09 -5.39
C LYS A 69 -25.41 -17.74 -4.05
N GLN A 70 -26.14 -18.76 -3.59
CA GLN A 70 -25.82 -19.45 -2.34
C GLN A 70 -24.59 -20.33 -2.50
N SER A 71 -23.77 -20.36 -1.43
CA SER A 71 -22.63 -21.25 -1.31
C SER A 71 -23.03 -22.73 -1.43
N PRO A 72 -22.16 -23.61 -1.97
CA PRO A 72 -20.74 -23.36 -2.26
C PRO A 72 -20.51 -22.69 -3.62
N LEU A 73 -19.68 -21.64 -3.60
CA LEU A 73 -19.10 -21.04 -4.80
C LEU A 73 -17.66 -21.52 -4.92
N PHE A 74 -17.22 -21.81 -6.14
CA PHE A 74 -15.86 -22.19 -6.45
C PHE A 74 -15.12 -21.03 -7.12
N VAL A 75 -13.80 -21.02 -6.97
CA VAL A 75 -12.95 -20.04 -7.64
C VAL A 75 -12.62 -20.56 -9.04
N ALA A 76 -12.73 -19.71 -10.05
CA ALA A 76 -12.33 -19.97 -11.43
C ALA A 76 -11.54 -18.77 -11.99
N THR A 77 -10.73 -19.00 -13.02
CA THR A 77 -10.05 -17.95 -13.79
C THR A 77 -10.64 -17.89 -15.19
N VAL A 78 -10.92 -16.69 -15.69
CA VAL A 78 -11.33 -16.46 -17.08
C VAL A 78 -10.11 -16.64 -17.97
N GLN A 79 -10.14 -17.58 -18.92
CA GLN A 79 -9.05 -17.74 -19.89
C GLN A 79 -9.24 -16.87 -21.12
N GLU A 80 -10.44 -16.89 -21.68
CA GLU A 80 -10.74 -16.17 -22.91
C GLU A 80 -12.21 -15.77 -22.93
N ILE A 81 -12.50 -14.61 -23.50
CA ILE A 81 -13.86 -14.13 -23.73
C ILE A 81 -14.14 -14.26 -25.23
N THR A 82 -15.15 -15.06 -25.56
CA THR A 82 -15.57 -15.32 -26.94
C THR A 82 -16.95 -14.69 -27.19
N PRO A 83 -17.38 -14.57 -28.46
CA PRO A 83 -18.73 -14.11 -28.80
C PRO A 83 -19.84 -14.96 -28.16
N ASP A 84 -19.56 -16.25 -27.93
CA ASP A 84 -20.51 -17.22 -27.39
C ASP A 84 -20.49 -17.32 -25.85
N GLY A 85 -19.53 -16.67 -25.16
CA GLY A 85 -19.45 -16.69 -23.70
C GLY A 85 -18.05 -16.41 -23.15
N ALA A 86 -17.74 -16.92 -21.96
CA ALA A 86 -16.40 -16.93 -21.40
C ALA A 86 -15.93 -18.37 -21.16
N VAL A 87 -14.69 -18.66 -21.52
CA VAL A 87 -14.01 -19.90 -21.13
C VAL A 87 -13.43 -19.68 -19.75
N ILE A 88 -13.88 -20.47 -18.78
CA ILE A 88 -13.42 -20.41 -17.39
C ILE A 88 -12.70 -21.71 -17.02
N LYS A 89 -11.67 -21.60 -16.18
CA LYS A 89 -10.96 -22.72 -15.58
C LYS A 89 -11.16 -22.73 -14.07
N GLN A 90 -11.83 -23.77 -13.56
CA GLN A 90 -12.09 -23.93 -12.13
C GLN A 90 -10.81 -24.35 -11.38
N HIS A 91 -10.53 -23.68 -10.26
CA HIS A 91 -9.43 -24.03 -9.35
C HIS A 91 -9.78 -25.28 -8.54
N GLY A 92 -8.80 -26.14 -8.32
CA GLY A 92 -8.92 -27.39 -7.55
C GLY A 92 -9.04 -28.63 -8.44
N ASN A 93 -10.01 -28.66 -9.36
CA ASN A 93 -10.17 -29.77 -10.33
C ASN A 93 -9.61 -29.46 -11.73
N ASN A 94 -9.17 -28.22 -11.99
CA ASN A 94 -8.66 -27.74 -13.28
C ASN A 94 -9.62 -27.98 -14.46
N GLN A 95 -10.93 -27.98 -14.20
CA GLN A 95 -11.94 -28.18 -15.23
C GLN A 95 -12.14 -26.89 -16.03
N GLU A 96 -12.10 -27.00 -17.36
CA GLU A 96 -12.41 -25.91 -18.29
C GLU A 96 -13.85 -26.03 -18.79
N ALA A 97 -14.58 -24.92 -18.79
CA ALA A 97 -15.95 -24.86 -19.26
C ALA A 97 -16.23 -23.54 -19.99
N LEU A 98 -17.01 -23.64 -21.07
CA LEU A 98 -17.60 -22.48 -21.72
C LEU A 98 -18.90 -22.14 -21.01
N THR A 99 -19.02 -20.89 -20.56
CA THR A 99 -20.20 -20.41 -19.83
C THR A 99 -20.74 -19.15 -20.47
N GLU A 100 -22.07 -19.06 -20.57
CA GLU A 100 -22.73 -17.85 -21.05
C GLU A 100 -22.62 -16.76 -19.97
N ILE A 101 -22.16 -15.58 -20.38
CA ILE A 101 -22.06 -14.40 -19.52
C ILE A 101 -23.03 -13.33 -20.01
N THR A 102 -23.58 -12.55 -19.08
CA THR A 102 -24.41 -11.40 -19.43
C THR A 102 -23.55 -10.29 -20.03
N ASP A 103 -24.14 -9.42 -20.87
CA ASP A 103 -23.42 -8.29 -21.47
C ASP A 103 -22.74 -7.39 -20.43
N GLU A 104 -23.41 -7.14 -19.28
CA GLU A 104 -22.83 -6.39 -18.15
C GLU A 104 -21.55 -7.02 -17.57
N MET A 105 -21.40 -8.34 -17.66
CA MET A 105 -20.21 -9.04 -17.17
C MET A 105 -19.14 -9.08 -18.23
N ARG A 106 -19.51 -9.15 -19.51
CA ARG A 106 -18.59 -9.07 -20.65
C ARG A 106 -17.85 -7.73 -20.67
N GLU A 107 -18.48 -6.64 -20.26
CA GLU A 107 -17.83 -5.33 -20.14
C GLU A 107 -16.89 -5.20 -18.92
N LYS A 108 -17.03 -6.05 -17.91
CA LYS A 108 -16.30 -5.95 -16.62
C LYS A 108 -15.22 -7.01 -16.41
N LEU A 109 -15.22 -8.02 -17.27
CA LEU A 109 -14.32 -9.16 -17.20
C LEU A 109 -13.25 -9.02 -18.26
N ASP A 110 -12.02 -9.26 -17.86
CA ASP A 110 -10.85 -9.38 -18.71
C ASP A 110 -10.31 -10.82 -18.64
N PRO A 111 -9.53 -11.26 -19.64
CA PRO A 111 -8.73 -12.47 -19.51
C PRO A 111 -7.86 -12.42 -18.24
N ASP A 112 -7.67 -13.59 -17.63
CA ASP A 112 -7.00 -13.81 -16.34
C ASP A 112 -7.72 -13.30 -15.08
N ASP A 113 -8.92 -12.72 -15.21
CA ASP A 113 -9.73 -12.36 -14.04
C ASP A 113 -10.15 -13.59 -13.21
N ARG A 114 -10.08 -13.43 -11.89
CA ARG A 114 -10.64 -14.40 -10.95
C ARG A 114 -12.13 -14.16 -10.78
N VAL A 115 -12.90 -15.24 -10.82
CA VAL A 115 -14.35 -15.19 -10.68
C VAL A 115 -14.86 -16.29 -9.75
N ALA A 116 -15.98 -16.02 -9.08
CA ALA A 116 -16.70 -17.03 -8.32
C ALA A 116 -17.75 -17.68 -9.21
N VAL A 117 -17.75 -19.00 -9.28
CA VAL A 117 -18.68 -19.80 -10.08
C VAL A 117 -19.53 -20.68 -9.19
N ASN A 118 -20.78 -20.92 -9.57
CA ASN A 118 -21.66 -21.85 -8.88
C ASN A 118 -21.39 -23.31 -9.32
N ASN A 119 -22.15 -24.27 -8.77
CA ASN A 119 -22.09 -25.69 -9.18
C ASN A 119 -22.35 -25.93 -10.67
N SER A 120 -23.04 -25.02 -11.35
CA SER A 120 -23.33 -25.09 -12.78
C SER A 120 -22.27 -24.38 -13.64
N LEU A 121 -21.16 -23.94 -13.04
CA LEU A 121 -20.08 -23.21 -13.71
C LEU A 121 -20.54 -21.88 -14.33
N SER A 122 -21.62 -21.28 -13.79
CA SER A 122 -22.05 -19.93 -14.15
C SER A 122 -21.30 -18.89 -13.32
N VAL A 123 -20.83 -17.82 -13.95
CA VAL A 123 -20.12 -16.73 -13.27
C VAL A 123 -21.10 -15.95 -12.38
N VAL A 124 -20.82 -15.91 -11.08
CA VAL A 124 -21.66 -15.24 -10.08
C VAL A 124 -21.16 -13.83 -9.78
N LYS A 125 -19.85 -13.68 -9.62
CA LYS A 125 -19.19 -12.40 -9.36
C LYS A 125 -17.73 -12.45 -9.76
N LYS A 126 -17.17 -11.30 -10.16
CA LYS A 126 -15.73 -11.08 -10.20
C LYS A 126 -15.19 -11.09 -8.77
N LEU A 127 -14.04 -11.73 -8.58
CA LEU A 127 -13.29 -11.73 -7.33
C LEU A 127 -12.14 -10.74 -7.49
N GLU A 128 -11.72 -10.18 -6.36
CA GLU A 128 -10.47 -9.42 -6.31
C GLU A 128 -9.29 -10.34 -6.65
N LYS A 129 -8.26 -9.75 -7.24
CA LYS A 129 -7.02 -10.46 -7.57
C LYS A 129 -6.43 -11.09 -6.31
N GLU A 130 -5.75 -12.23 -6.50
CA GLU A 130 -5.09 -12.92 -5.39
C GLU A 130 -3.75 -12.24 -5.09
N THR A 131 -3.80 -11.11 -4.39
CA THR A 131 -2.62 -10.57 -3.77
C THR A 131 -2.17 -11.53 -2.67
N ASP A 132 -0.89 -11.92 -2.67
CA ASP A 132 -0.35 -12.71 -1.57
C ASP A 132 -0.66 -12.00 -0.22
N VAL A 133 -1.21 -12.75 0.73
CA VAL A 133 -1.53 -12.25 2.07
C VAL A 133 -0.27 -11.64 2.70
N ARG A 134 0.91 -12.16 2.39
CA ARG A 134 2.19 -11.63 2.86
C ARG A 134 2.44 -10.21 2.37
N ALA A 135 2.15 -9.91 1.10
CA ALA A 135 2.31 -8.56 0.56
C ALA A 135 1.39 -7.55 1.26
N ARG A 136 0.17 -7.98 1.64
CA ARG A 136 -0.76 -7.14 2.42
C ARG A 136 -0.31 -6.96 3.87
N VAL A 137 0.28 -7.99 4.49
CA VAL A 137 0.82 -7.90 5.87
C VAL A 137 2.09 -7.04 5.95
N MET A 138 2.83 -6.90 4.85
CA MET A 138 4.00 -6.02 4.74
C MET A 138 3.63 -4.53 4.67
N GLN A 139 2.35 -4.21 4.48
CA GLN A 139 1.86 -2.85 4.67
C GLN A 139 1.96 -2.50 6.14
N VAL A 140 2.68 -1.42 6.44
CA VAL A 140 2.79 -0.93 7.80
C VAL A 140 1.53 -0.11 8.10
N GLU A 141 0.57 -0.69 8.84
CA GLU A 141 -0.69 0.01 9.21
C GLU A 141 -0.46 1.21 10.19
N HIS A 142 0.74 1.35 10.76
CA HIS A 142 1.09 2.43 11.69
C HIS A 142 2.43 3.06 11.33
N SER A 143 2.43 4.35 10.98
CA SER A 143 3.64 5.14 10.73
C SER A 143 4.68 4.90 11.83
N PRO A 144 5.96 4.68 11.50
CA PRO A 144 7.00 4.44 12.50
C PRO A 144 7.10 5.63 13.48
N ASP A 145 7.27 5.38 14.78
CA ASP A 145 7.41 6.45 15.80
C ASP A 145 8.74 7.26 15.71
N VAL A 146 9.49 7.14 14.63
CA VAL A 146 10.81 7.76 14.46
C VAL A 146 10.65 9.05 13.68
N THR A 147 11.19 10.14 14.21
CA THR A 147 11.20 11.47 13.56
C THR A 147 12.62 11.87 13.17
N TYR A 148 12.76 12.91 12.36
CA TYR A 148 14.08 13.45 12.02
C TYR A 148 14.84 14.00 13.24
N ALA A 149 14.14 14.43 14.28
CA ALA A 149 14.76 14.85 15.54
C ALA A 149 15.44 13.69 16.30
N ASP A 150 15.13 12.45 15.95
CA ASP A 150 15.74 11.25 16.52
C ASP A 150 17.01 10.81 15.78
N ILE A 151 17.45 11.55 14.75
CA ILE A 151 18.62 11.25 13.92
C ILE A 151 19.65 12.37 14.09
N GLY A 152 20.85 12.04 14.56
CA GLY A 152 21.95 12.99 14.75
C GLY A 152 23.06 12.85 13.71
N GLY A 153 23.63 13.97 13.28
CA GLY A 153 24.88 14.00 12.50
C GLY A 153 24.77 13.57 11.02
N LEU A 154 23.56 13.52 10.45
CA LEU A 154 23.30 13.10 9.07
C LEU A 154 22.51 14.14 8.27
N GLU A 155 22.74 15.43 8.52
CA GLU A 155 21.94 16.53 7.94
C GLU A 155 21.97 16.55 6.41
N ASP A 156 23.15 16.40 5.81
CA ASP A 156 23.32 16.36 4.35
C ASP A 156 22.59 15.16 3.74
N GLN A 157 22.74 13.97 4.34
CA GLN A 157 22.08 12.75 3.87
C GLN A 157 20.56 12.84 4.03
N MET A 158 20.08 13.41 5.14
CA MET A 158 18.66 13.66 5.37
C MET A 158 18.11 14.57 4.28
N GLN A 159 18.80 15.69 3.99
CA GLN A 159 18.40 16.58 2.93
C GLN A 159 18.29 15.82 1.59
N GLU A 160 19.33 15.10 1.16
CA GLU A 160 19.30 14.36 -0.10
C GLU A 160 18.13 13.37 -0.21
N VAL A 161 17.80 12.65 0.87
CA VAL A 161 16.64 11.75 0.87
C VAL A 161 15.33 12.51 0.75
N ARG A 162 15.16 13.63 1.47
CA ARG A 162 13.96 14.48 1.37
C ARG A 162 13.76 15.02 -0.03
N GLU A 163 14.83 15.50 -0.66
CA GLU A 163 14.77 16.03 -2.03
C GLU A 163 14.39 14.96 -3.05
N THR A 164 14.73 13.70 -2.77
CA THR A 164 14.53 12.57 -3.69
C THR A 164 13.19 11.87 -3.49
N VAL A 165 12.67 11.83 -2.26
CA VAL A 165 11.47 11.06 -1.90
C VAL A 165 10.30 11.96 -1.52
N GLU A 166 10.50 12.93 -0.62
CA GLU A 166 9.41 13.77 -0.08
C GLU A 166 8.96 14.82 -1.10
N MET A 167 9.91 15.58 -1.67
CA MET A 167 9.58 16.65 -2.61
C MET A 167 8.73 16.18 -3.81
N PRO A 168 9.03 15.04 -4.46
CA PRO A 168 8.20 14.55 -5.55
C PRO A 168 6.79 14.09 -5.14
N LEU A 169 6.58 13.76 -3.87
CA LEU A 169 5.28 13.33 -3.35
C LEU A 169 4.44 14.52 -2.87
N GLU A 170 5.06 15.53 -2.27
CA GLU A 170 4.37 16.71 -1.75
C GLU A 170 4.15 17.82 -2.80
N HIS A 171 5.12 17.99 -3.70
CA HIS A 171 5.17 19.08 -4.67
C HIS A 171 5.48 18.60 -6.10
N PRO A 172 4.63 17.72 -6.68
CA PRO A 172 4.85 17.20 -8.04
C PRO A 172 4.87 18.31 -9.12
N ASP A 173 4.10 19.38 -8.91
CA ASP A 173 3.98 20.56 -9.76
C ASP A 173 5.33 21.28 -9.99
N MET A 174 6.22 21.27 -9.00
CA MET A 174 7.57 21.84 -9.16
C MET A 174 8.40 21.09 -10.21
N PHE A 175 8.24 19.76 -10.30
CA PHE A 175 8.97 18.94 -11.26
C PHE A 175 8.40 19.10 -12.68
N GLU A 176 7.08 19.27 -12.79
CA GLU A 176 6.39 19.55 -14.05
C GLU A 176 6.79 20.91 -14.63
N ASP A 177 6.83 21.96 -13.80
CA ASP A 177 7.21 23.32 -14.20
C ASP A 177 8.66 23.40 -14.70
N VAL A 178 9.57 22.67 -14.04
CA VAL A 178 10.98 22.58 -14.44
C VAL A 178 11.17 21.63 -15.63
N GLY A 179 10.24 20.70 -15.85
CA GLY A 179 10.27 19.72 -16.94
C GLY A 179 11.27 18.59 -16.72
N ILE A 180 11.51 18.21 -15.46
CA ILE A 180 12.41 17.10 -15.09
C ILE A 180 11.62 15.93 -14.54
N THR A 181 12.05 14.71 -14.87
CA THR A 181 11.48 13.50 -14.26
C THR A 181 12.06 13.35 -12.85
N PRO A 182 11.22 13.15 -11.83
CA PRO A 182 11.72 12.96 -10.48
C PRO A 182 12.51 11.64 -10.38
N PRO A 183 13.51 11.57 -9.49
CA PRO A 183 14.36 10.39 -9.33
C PRO A 183 13.57 9.13 -8.93
N SER A 184 13.99 7.99 -9.48
CA SER A 184 13.21 6.74 -9.46
C SER A 184 13.38 5.93 -8.18
N GLY A 185 14.48 6.14 -7.45
CA GLY A 185 14.78 5.42 -6.22
C GLY A 185 16.07 5.85 -5.55
N VAL A 186 16.14 5.61 -4.25
CA VAL A 186 17.30 5.89 -3.37
C VAL A 186 17.90 4.58 -2.88
N LEU A 187 19.23 4.46 -2.94
CA LEU A 187 19.97 3.40 -2.26
C LEU A 187 20.84 4.01 -1.16
N LEU A 188 20.55 3.64 0.09
CA LEU A 188 21.31 3.96 1.28
C LEU A 188 22.39 2.89 1.50
N TYR A 189 23.65 3.28 1.55
CA TYR A 189 24.75 2.35 1.82
C TYR A 189 25.72 2.89 2.87
N GLY A 190 26.40 2.00 3.58
CA GLY A 190 27.40 2.39 4.57
C GLY A 190 27.64 1.30 5.62
N PRO A 191 28.49 1.55 6.62
CA PRO A 191 28.75 0.60 7.70
C PRO A 191 27.48 0.23 8.49
N PRO A 192 27.39 -0.97 9.07
CA PRO A 192 26.27 -1.31 9.96
C PRO A 192 26.21 -0.35 11.16
N GLY A 193 25.01 -0.15 11.72
CA GLY A 193 24.83 0.67 12.91
C GLY A 193 24.80 2.20 12.68
N THR A 194 24.93 2.69 11.44
CA THR A 194 24.90 4.14 11.12
C THR A 194 23.50 4.73 10.96
N GLY A 195 22.44 3.95 11.16
CA GLY A 195 21.06 4.48 11.17
C GLY A 195 20.33 4.51 9.82
N LYS A 196 20.79 3.78 8.79
CA LYS A 196 20.10 3.65 7.48
C LYS A 196 18.60 3.31 7.60
N THR A 197 18.27 2.31 8.41
CA THR A 197 16.88 1.90 8.66
C THR A 197 16.09 2.97 9.44
N MET A 198 16.76 3.76 10.30
CA MET A 198 16.11 4.86 11.02
C MET A 198 15.79 6.02 10.07
N LEU A 199 16.72 6.34 9.16
CA LEU A 199 16.52 7.37 8.13
C LEU A 199 15.30 7.06 7.26
N ALA A 200 15.19 5.83 6.76
CA ALA A 200 14.04 5.41 5.97
C ALA A 200 12.72 5.46 6.75
N LYS A 201 12.74 5.13 8.06
CA LYS A 201 11.56 5.21 8.93
C LYS A 201 11.14 6.65 9.22
N ALA A 202 12.09 7.58 9.36
CA ALA A 202 11.79 8.99 9.58
C ALA A 202 11.11 9.61 8.36
N VAL A 203 11.60 9.32 7.15
CA VAL A 203 10.97 9.73 5.88
C VAL A 203 9.55 9.19 5.77
N ALA A 204 9.34 7.94 6.17
CA ALA A 204 8.03 7.30 6.15
C ALA A 204 7.04 7.89 7.16
N ASN A 205 7.53 8.51 8.24
CA ASN A 205 6.69 9.13 9.25
C ASN A 205 6.29 10.57 8.88
N GLU A 206 7.16 11.25 8.13
CA GLU A 206 6.93 12.64 7.69
C GLU A 206 6.17 12.71 6.38
N THR A 207 6.18 11.63 5.59
CA THR A 207 5.32 11.50 4.42
C THR A 207 3.97 10.89 4.79
N ASP A 208 2.87 11.49 4.37
CA ASP A 208 1.51 10.92 4.44
C ASP A 208 1.30 9.76 3.43
N ALA A 209 2.39 9.12 2.99
CA ALA A 209 2.38 8.07 1.97
C ALA A 209 2.30 6.68 2.62
N THR A 210 1.71 5.72 1.89
CA THR A 210 1.64 4.34 2.35
C THR A 210 3.05 3.75 2.43
N PHE A 211 3.49 3.40 3.65
CA PHE A 211 4.81 2.79 3.85
C PHE A 211 4.73 1.25 3.81
N ILE A 212 5.49 0.66 2.91
CA ILE A 212 5.58 -0.79 2.76
C ILE A 212 7.02 -1.20 3.07
N LYS A 213 7.20 -2.01 4.13
CA LYS A 213 8.52 -2.48 4.55
C LYS A 213 8.70 -3.95 4.17
N MET A 214 9.88 -4.25 3.62
CA MET A 214 10.31 -5.60 3.30
C MET A 214 11.78 -5.78 3.66
N ALA A 215 12.15 -6.97 4.17
CA ALA A 215 13.56 -7.37 4.25
C ALA A 215 13.96 -8.18 3.01
N GLY A 216 15.15 -7.94 2.45
CA GLY A 216 15.65 -8.64 1.27
C GLY A 216 15.75 -10.15 1.47
N SER A 217 15.95 -10.60 2.72
CA SER A 217 15.93 -12.02 3.08
C SER A 217 14.55 -12.68 2.95
N GLU A 218 13.45 -11.92 3.07
CA GLU A 218 12.08 -12.45 2.93
C GLU A 218 11.75 -12.83 1.48
N LEU A 219 12.46 -12.25 0.52
CA LEU A 219 12.32 -12.54 -0.91
C LEU A 219 13.01 -13.83 -1.35
N VAL A 220 13.80 -14.45 -0.46
CA VAL A 220 14.52 -15.70 -0.74
C VAL A 220 13.68 -16.88 -0.28
N HIS A 221 13.23 -17.70 -1.24
CA HIS A 221 12.35 -18.84 -0.99
C HIS A 221 12.90 -20.15 -1.54
N LYS A 222 12.45 -21.26 -0.93
CA LYS A 222 12.84 -22.62 -1.33
C LYS A 222 12.14 -23.07 -2.62
N PHE A 223 10.97 -22.51 -2.89
CA PHE A 223 10.17 -22.86 -4.05
C PHE A 223 10.45 -21.90 -5.21
N ILE A 224 10.57 -22.47 -6.40
CA ILE A 224 10.90 -21.73 -7.61
C ILE A 224 9.73 -20.81 -8.00
N GLY A 225 10.02 -19.54 -8.21
CA GLY A 225 9.09 -18.51 -8.68
C GLY A 225 8.31 -17.79 -7.57
N GLU A 226 8.39 -18.24 -6.31
CA GLU A 226 7.66 -17.59 -5.21
C GLU A 226 8.22 -16.19 -4.91
N GLY A 227 9.55 -16.02 -4.91
CA GLY A 227 10.16 -14.71 -4.67
C GLY A 227 9.80 -13.70 -5.76
N ALA A 228 9.85 -14.12 -7.03
CA ALA A 228 9.43 -13.29 -8.15
C ALA A 228 7.94 -12.93 -8.10
N LYS A 229 7.07 -13.86 -7.69
CA LYS A 229 5.65 -13.56 -7.49
C LYS A 229 5.46 -12.53 -6.38
N LEU A 230 6.14 -12.70 -5.25
CA LEU A 230 6.04 -11.77 -4.11
C LEU A 230 6.46 -10.35 -4.49
N VAL A 231 7.51 -10.18 -5.29
CA VAL A 231 7.91 -8.86 -5.81
C VAL A 231 6.79 -8.24 -6.65
N ARG A 232 6.15 -9.00 -7.56
CA ARG A 232 5.03 -8.47 -8.36
C ARG A 232 3.87 -8.03 -7.48
N ASP A 233 3.45 -8.90 -6.57
CA ASP A 233 2.32 -8.64 -5.69
C ASP A 233 2.60 -7.42 -4.78
N LEU A 234 3.85 -7.22 -4.35
CA LEU A 234 4.27 -6.06 -3.56
C LEU A 234 4.16 -4.75 -4.36
N PHE A 235 4.60 -4.73 -5.61
CA PHE A 235 4.49 -3.56 -6.48
C PHE A 235 3.03 -3.30 -6.88
N GLU A 236 2.21 -4.33 -7.08
CA GLU A 236 0.76 -4.18 -7.32
C GLU A 236 0.09 -3.55 -6.09
N VAL A 237 0.41 -4.02 -4.88
CA VAL A 237 -0.05 -3.41 -3.63
C VAL A 237 0.39 -1.95 -3.51
N ALA A 238 1.64 -1.63 -3.83
CA ALA A 238 2.13 -0.26 -3.77
C ALA A 238 1.38 0.65 -4.77
N ARG A 239 1.08 0.14 -5.97
CA ARG A 239 0.28 0.87 -6.98
C ARG A 239 -1.17 1.09 -6.55
N GLU A 240 -1.78 0.11 -5.89
CA GLU A 240 -3.15 0.22 -5.36
C GLU A 240 -3.27 1.25 -4.22
N ASN A 241 -2.17 1.50 -3.49
CA ASN A 241 -2.13 2.38 -2.32
C ASN A 241 -1.28 3.65 -2.54
N GLN A 242 -1.23 4.17 -3.77
CA GLN A 242 -0.52 5.41 -4.11
C GLN A 242 -1.13 6.63 -3.39
N PRO A 243 -0.31 7.59 -2.90
CA PRO A 243 1.16 7.60 -2.93
C PRO A 243 1.78 6.58 -1.96
N ALA A 244 2.85 5.88 -2.38
CA ALA A 244 3.47 4.82 -1.59
C ALA A 244 5.01 4.85 -1.61
N VAL A 245 5.61 4.48 -0.48
CA VAL A 245 7.06 4.33 -0.31
C VAL A 245 7.38 2.87 0.02
N LEU A 246 8.12 2.21 -0.87
CA LEU A 246 8.61 0.85 -0.71
C LEU A 246 10.02 0.87 -0.13
N PHE A 247 10.19 0.35 1.10
CA PHE A 247 11.48 0.21 1.75
C PHE A 247 11.97 -1.25 1.74
N ILE A 248 13.14 -1.48 1.13
CA ILE A 248 13.80 -2.78 1.06
C ILE A 248 15.08 -2.73 1.89
N ASP A 249 15.06 -3.35 3.08
CA ASP A 249 16.26 -3.50 3.91
C ASP A 249 17.11 -4.70 3.45
N GLU A 250 18.42 -4.69 3.70
CA GLU A 250 19.34 -5.78 3.34
C GLU A 250 19.21 -6.24 1.87
N ILE A 251 19.16 -5.30 0.92
CA ILE A 251 18.95 -5.62 -0.49
C ILE A 251 20.05 -6.54 -1.06
N ASP A 252 21.24 -6.57 -0.46
CA ASP A 252 22.34 -7.47 -0.80
C ASP A 252 21.98 -8.96 -0.69
N ALA A 253 20.94 -9.32 0.06
CA ALA A 253 20.41 -10.69 0.09
C ALA A 253 19.91 -11.17 -1.28
N ILE A 254 19.39 -10.26 -2.11
CA ILE A 254 18.88 -10.57 -3.46
C ILE A 254 19.73 -9.99 -4.58
N ALA A 255 20.49 -8.94 -4.28
CA ALA A 255 21.20 -8.11 -5.23
C ALA A 255 22.69 -8.45 -5.37
N SER A 256 23.16 -9.53 -4.73
CA SER A 256 24.56 -9.92 -4.77
C SER A 256 25.03 -10.25 -6.20
N LYS A 257 26.28 -9.88 -6.51
CA LYS A 257 26.99 -10.24 -7.75
C LYS A 257 26.95 -11.74 -7.99
N ARG A 258 26.95 -12.09 -9.27
CA ARG A 258 27.00 -13.47 -9.76
C ARG A 258 28.26 -14.15 -9.25
N THR A 259 28.10 -15.08 -8.33
CA THR A 259 29.13 -16.06 -8.01
C THR A 259 29.05 -17.20 -9.04
N ASP A 260 30.19 -17.70 -9.53
CA ASP A 260 30.25 -18.80 -10.51
C ASP A 260 29.70 -20.15 -9.99
N SER A 261 29.19 -20.19 -8.75
CA SER A 261 28.49 -21.31 -8.15
C SER A 261 27.13 -21.52 -8.83
N LYS A 262 27.03 -22.57 -9.64
CA LYS A 262 25.76 -22.99 -10.28
C LYS A 262 24.89 -23.78 -9.32
N THR A 263 24.59 -23.24 -8.14
CA THR A 263 23.63 -23.88 -7.23
C THR A 263 22.21 -23.50 -7.60
N SER A 264 21.24 -24.38 -7.31
CA SER A 264 19.83 -24.10 -7.58
C SER A 264 19.27 -22.94 -6.77
N GLY A 265 19.88 -22.62 -5.62
CA GLY A 265 19.49 -21.46 -4.78
C GLY A 265 19.86 -20.13 -5.43
N ASP A 266 21.08 -20.01 -5.96
CA ASP A 266 21.56 -18.78 -6.60
C ASP A 266 20.72 -18.41 -7.82
N ALA A 267 20.25 -19.41 -8.58
CA ALA A 267 19.39 -19.20 -9.74
C ALA A 267 18.01 -18.62 -9.36
N GLU A 268 17.49 -18.94 -8.18
CA GLU A 268 16.20 -18.43 -7.71
C GLU A 268 16.32 -16.98 -7.25
N VAL A 269 17.35 -16.68 -6.45
CA VAL A 269 17.66 -15.31 -6.03
C VAL A 269 17.83 -14.39 -7.23
N GLN A 270 18.51 -14.87 -8.28
CA GLN A 270 18.67 -14.13 -9.53
C GLN A 270 17.35 -13.86 -10.25
N ARG A 271 16.40 -14.80 -10.26
CA ARG A 271 15.07 -14.56 -10.86
C ARG A 271 14.32 -13.48 -10.11
N THR A 272 14.34 -13.52 -8.78
CA THR A 272 13.71 -12.49 -7.94
C THR A 272 14.35 -11.12 -8.19
N MET A 273 15.68 -11.05 -8.29
CA MET A 273 16.40 -9.83 -8.65
C MET A 273 15.99 -9.32 -10.05
N MET A 274 15.94 -10.18 -11.06
CA MET A 274 15.50 -9.78 -12.40
C MET A 274 14.06 -9.28 -12.42
N GLN A 275 13.18 -9.87 -11.61
CA GLN A 275 11.81 -9.38 -11.47
C GLN A 275 11.78 -8.00 -10.82
N LEU A 276 12.53 -7.78 -9.73
CA LEU A 276 12.64 -6.45 -9.10
C LEU A 276 13.15 -5.41 -10.09
N LEU A 277 14.19 -5.74 -10.87
CA LEU A 277 14.71 -4.86 -11.90
C LEU A 277 13.70 -4.56 -13.01
N SER A 278 12.82 -5.51 -13.34
CA SER A 278 11.75 -5.31 -14.33
C SER A 278 10.65 -4.40 -13.80
N GLU A 279 10.24 -4.55 -12.54
CA GLU A 279 9.26 -3.68 -11.88
C GLU A 279 9.82 -2.26 -11.69
N MET A 280 11.13 -2.16 -11.48
CA MET A 280 11.84 -0.89 -11.55
C MET A 280 11.80 -0.39 -13.00
N ASP A 281 12.54 -0.94 -13.96
CA ASP A 281 12.69 -0.32 -15.29
C ASP A 281 11.37 0.06 -15.99
N GLY A 282 10.28 -0.68 -15.73
CA GLY A 282 8.91 -0.22 -15.95
C GLY A 282 8.60 0.19 -17.39
N PHE A 283 8.03 -0.73 -18.17
CA PHE A 283 7.35 -0.38 -19.42
C PHE A 283 6.04 0.40 -19.18
N ASP A 284 5.48 0.30 -17.98
CA ASP A 284 4.31 1.04 -17.51
C ASP A 284 4.73 2.17 -16.57
N GLU A 285 4.04 3.31 -16.61
CA GLU A 285 4.27 4.42 -15.69
C GLU A 285 4.12 3.94 -14.23
N ARG A 286 5.18 4.06 -13.42
CA ARG A 286 5.19 3.57 -12.03
C ARG A 286 4.15 4.26 -11.13
N GLY A 287 3.56 5.37 -11.58
CA GLY A 287 2.77 6.28 -10.76
C GLY A 287 3.58 6.81 -9.58
N ASP A 288 2.91 7.16 -8.49
CA ASP A 288 3.51 7.76 -7.29
C ASP A 288 4.06 6.72 -6.31
N VAL A 289 4.89 5.79 -6.81
CA VAL A 289 5.57 4.77 -5.99
C VAL A 289 7.07 5.03 -5.95
N ARG A 290 7.61 5.28 -4.76
CA ARG A 290 9.04 5.53 -4.53
C ARG A 290 9.70 4.36 -3.84
N ILE A 291 10.97 4.10 -4.19
CA ILE A 291 11.72 2.95 -3.68
C ILE A 291 12.93 3.47 -2.90
N ILE A 292 13.06 3.00 -1.66
CA ILE A 292 14.23 3.20 -0.82
C ILE A 292 14.82 1.82 -0.52
N ALA A 293 16.08 1.60 -0.81
CA ALA A 293 16.78 0.38 -0.46
C ALA A 293 17.94 0.67 0.49
N ALA A 294 18.26 -0.26 1.39
CA ALA A 294 19.41 -0.16 2.28
C ALA A 294 20.32 -1.38 2.14
N THR A 295 21.64 -1.17 2.19
CA THR A 295 22.63 -2.24 2.29
C THR A 295 23.81 -1.86 3.19
N ASN A 296 24.45 -2.88 3.77
CA ASN A 296 25.74 -2.74 4.45
C ASN A 296 26.92 -3.13 3.55
N ARG A 297 26.67 -3.77 2.40
CA ARG A 297 27.69 -4.40 1.54
C ARG A 297 27.59 -3.90 0.11
N PHE A 298 27.88 -2.61 -0.08
CA PHE A 298 27.81 -1.98 -1.40
C PHE A 298 28.73 -2.66 -2.43
N ASP A 299 29.88 -3.17 -1.99
CA ASP A 299 30.87 -3.89 -2.79
C ASP A 299 30.31 -5.16 -3.44
N MET A 300 29.32 -5.80 -2.81
CA MET A 300 28.71 -7.04 -3.25
C MET A 300 27.57 -6.85 -4.25
N LEU A 301 27.05 -5.64 -4.43
CA LEU A 301 25.87 -5.40 -5.26
C LEU A 301 26.16 -5.56 -6.77
N ASP A 302 25.19 -6.13 -7.50
CA ASP A 302 25.23 -6.21 -8.95
C ASP A 302 25.15 -4.78 -9.55
N PRO A 303 26.11 -4.36 -10.40
CA PRO A 303 26.10 -3.05 -11.04
C PRO A 303 24.85 -2.77 -11.88
N ALA A 304 24.08 -3.80 -12.26
CA ALA A 304 22.81 -3.63 -12.94
C ALA A 304 21.86 -2.75 -12.11
N ILE A 305 21.82 -2.93 -10.78
CA ILE A 305 20.91 -2.21 -9.89
C ILE A 305 21.24 -0.71 -9.82
N LEU A 306 22.50 -0.36 -10.04
CA LEU A 306 23.02 1.02 -9.98
C LEU A 306 22.86 1.79 -11.31
N ARG A 307 22.17 1.21 -12.31
CA ARG A 307 21.99 1.88 -13.60
C ARG A 307 20.95 3.01 -13.49
N PRO A 308 21.14 4.11 -14.24
CA PRO A 308 20.13 5.17 -14.33
C PRO A 308 18.76 4.62 -14.72
N GLY A 309 17.70 5.13 -14.07
CA GLY A 309 16.33 4.64 -14.15
C GLY A 309 15.96 3.64 -13.04
N ARG A 310 16.92 3.20 -12.22
CA ARG A 310 16.70 2.27 -11.09
C ARG A 310 16.93 2.99 -9.77
N PHE A 311 18.11 2.85 -9.18
CA PHE A 311 18.56 3.67 -8.05
C PHE A 311 19.38 4.83 -8.60
N ASP A 312 18.71 5.95 -8.83
CA ASP A 312 19.32 7.16 -9.38
C ASP A 312 20.17 7.89 -8.35
N ARG A 313 19.83 7.75 -7.06
CA ARG A 313 20.55 8.36 -5.94
C ARG A 313 21.20 7.31 -5.06
N LEU A 314 22.50 7.48 -4.87
CA LEU A 314 23.36 6.66 -4.04
C LEU A 314 23.82 7.53 -2.88
N ILE A 315 23.29 7.26 -1.68
CA ILE A 315 23.56 8.07 -0.50
C ILE A 315 24.40 7.24 0.46
N GLU A 316 25.62 7.71 0.70
CA GLU A 316 26.51 7.15 1.70
C GLU A 316 26.10 7.65 3.08
N VAL A 317 25.87 6.71 4.00
CA VAL A 317 25.61 6.99 5.42
C VAL A 317 26.88 6.64 6.19
N PRO A 318 27.81 7.59 6.35
CA PRO A 318 29.08 7.37 7.01
C PRO A 318 28.90 7.16 8.51
N LYS A 319 29.99 6.83 9.19
CA LYS A 319 30.02 6.92 10.65
C LYS A 319 29.92 8.38 11.09
N PRO A 320 29.29 8.68 12.24
CA PRO A 320 29.14 10.04 12.72
C PRO A 320 30.50 10.66 13.09
N GLU A 321 30.69 11.92 12.70
CA GLU A 321 31.79 12.76 13.18
C GLU A 321 31.60 13.13 14.67
N THR A 322 32.58 13.78 15.28
CA THR A 322 32.53 14.13 16.71
C THR A 322 31.28 14.93 17.08
N GLU A 323 30.93 15.95 16.29
CA GLU A 323 29.70 16.73 16.49
C GLU A 323 28.44 15.86 16.36
N GLY A 324 28.43 14.94 15.38
CA GLY A 324 27.33 13.99 15.20
C GLY A 324 27.18 13.04 16.39
N ARG A 325 28.29 12.55 16.95
CA ARG A 325 28.28 11.68 18.14
C ARG A 325 27.74 12.40 19.36
N GLU A 326 28.10 13.66 19.56
CA GLU A 326 27.56 14.50 20.64
C GLU A 326 26.03 14.57 20.57
N ILE A 327 25.48 14.87 19.38
CA ILE A 327 24.03 14.93 19.15
C ILE A 327 23.39 13.56 19.42
N ILE A 328 24.01 12.47 18.97
CA ILE A 328 23.49 11.11 19.20
C ILE A 328 23.45 10.77 20.71
N PHE A 329 24.47 11.15 21.48
CA PHE A 329 24.46 11.01 22.94
C PHE A 329 23.32 11.82 23.57
N GLN A 330 23.10 13.06 23.15
CA GLN A 330 21.99 13.88 23.64
C GLN A 330 20.62 13.23 23.34
N ILE A 331 20.43 12.69 22.13
CA ILE A 331 19.19 12.02 21.73
C ILE A 331 18.94 10.75 22.56
N HIS A 332 19.96 9.94 22.81
CA HIS A 332 19.77 8.69 23.55
C HIS A 332 19.64 8.90 25.06
N THR A 333 20.21 9.97 25.60
CA THR A 333 20.18 10.28 27.03
C THR A 333 19.02 11.19 27.45
N ARG A 334 18.23 11.73 26.51
CA ARG A 334 17.07 12.62 26.80
C ARG A 334 16.05 12.11 27.82
N ASN A 335 15.92 10.79 27.96
CA ASN A 335 15.00 10.15 28.90
C ASN A 335 15.72 9.56 30.13
N MET A 336 17.05 9.69 30.20
CA MET A 336 17.86 9.20 31.31
C MET A 336 17.99 10.28 32.38
N ASN A 337 18.08 9.85 33.65
CA ASN A 337 18.38 10.75 34.75
C ASN A 337 19.90 10.88 34.88
N LEU A 338 20.46 11.97 34.34
CA LEU A 338 21.91 12.22 34.34
C LEU A 338 22.31 13.08 35.53
N ALA A 339 23.50 12.85 36.07
CA ALA A 339 24.11 13.73 37.07
C ALA A 339 24.48 15.09 36.46
N ASP A 340 24.48 16.14 37.28
CA ASP A 340 24.95 17.46 36.87
C ASP A 340 26.44 17.39 36.47
N GLY A 341 26.75 17.73 35.20
CA GLY A 341 28.13 17.80 34.69
C GLY A 341 28.55 16.72 33.71
N VAL A 342 27.62 15.90 33.18
CA VAL A 342 27.92 15.03 32.03
C VAL A 342 28.18 15.91 30.79
N ASP A 343 29.41 15.90 30.30
CA ASP A 343 29.81 16.61 29.08
C ASP A 343 29.73 15.66 27.87
N PHE A 344 28.78 15.92 26.97
CA PHE A 344 28.60 15.13 25.76
C PHE A 344 29.74 15.33 24.76
N ALA A 345 30.41 16.48 24.77
CA ALA A 345 31.56 16.72 23.91
C ALA A 345 32.74 15.83 24.34
N GLU A 346 32.97 15.70 25.64
CA GLU A 346 33.98 14.78 26.19
C GLU A 346 33.69 13.32 25.80
N LEU A 347 32.43 12.88 25.94
CA LEU A 347 32.01 11.54 25.51
C LEU A 347 32.20 11.30 24.01
N ALA A 348 31.91 12.30 23.18
CA ALA A 348 32.06 12.21 21.73
C ALA A 348 33.53 12.12 21.30
N GLU A 349 34.45 12.81 22.00
CA GLU A 349 35.89 12.72 21.77
C GLU A 349 36.47 11.37 22.19
N MET A 350 35.96 10.80 23.29
CA MET A 350 36.42 9.52 23.84
C MET A 350 35.92 8.29 23.09
N THR A 351 34.95 8.45 22.19
CA THR A 351 34.35 7.35 21.41
C THR A 351 34.64 7.48 19.91
N PRO A 352 35.92 7.52 19.48
CA PRO A 352 36.24 7.61 18.06
C PRO A 352 35.69 6.39 17.32
N GLU A 353 35.25 6.57 16.07
CA GLU A 353 34.75 5.50 15.20
C GLU A 353 33.49 4.75 15.66
N ALA A 354 32.88 5.16 16.78
CA ALA A 354 31.63 4.58 17.27
C ALA A 354 30.46 4.86 16.31
N SER A 355 29.69 3.84 15.98
CA SER A 355 28.44 3.97 15.24
C SER A 355 27.30 4.46 16.16
N GLY A 356 26.18 4.89 15.56
CA GLY A 356 25.00 5.27 16.35
C GLY A 356 24.45 4.11 17.19
N ALA A 357 24.57 2.88 16.69
CA ALA A 357 24.22 1.68 17.46
C ALA A 357 25.16 1.48 18.66
N ASP A 358 26.46 1.73 18.50
CA ASP A 358 27.45 1.58 19.58
C ASP A 358 27.21 2.63 20.67
N ILE A 359 26.94 3.88 20.29
CA ILE A 359 26.60 4.96 21.24
C ILE A 359 25.34 4.62 22.03
N LYS A 360 24.31 4.08 21.36
CA LYS A 360 23.10 3.60 22.02
C LYS A 360 23.41 2.47 23.01
N ALA A 361 24.29 1.54 22.65
CA ALA A 361 24.72 0.46 23.54
C ALA A 361 25.47 1.02 24.76
N ILE A 362 26.39 1.98 24.57
CA ILE A 362 27.10 2.67 25.64
C ILE A 362 26.10 3.34 26.60
N CYS A 363 25.12 4.08 26.09
CA CYS A 363 24.10 4.72 26.94
C CYS A 363 23.30 3.70 27.76
N THR A 364 22.97 2.56 27.15
CA THR A 364 22.19 1.49 27.81
C THR A 364 23.00 0.82 28.92
N GLU A 365 24.27 0.51 28.65
CA GLU A 365 25.18 -0.09 29.63
C GLU A 365 25.50 0.89 30.77
N ALA A 366 25.71 2.18 30.49
CA ALA A 366 25.90 3.21 31.51
C ALA A 366 24.71 3.27 32.48
N GLY A 367 23.48 3.23 31.96
CA GLY A 367 22.27 3.12 32.79
C GLY A 367 22.24 1.84 33.63
N MET A 368 22.74 0.73 33.08
CA MET A 368 22.79 -0.55 33.80
C MET A 368 23.83 -0.55 34.93
N PHE A 369 24.96 0.16 34.78
CA PHE A 369 25.93 0.35 35.86
C PHE A 369 25.34 1.14 37.02
N ALA A 370 24.69 2.27 36.72
CA ALA A 370 23.99 3.06 37.73
C ALA A 370 22.95 2.21 38.50
N ILE A 371 22.14 1.42 37.79
CA ILE A 371 21.16 0.51 38.41
C ILE A 371 21.85 -0.56 39.28
N ARG A 372 22.97 -1.13 38.81
CA ARG A 372 23.70 -2.18 39.55
C ARG A 372 24.26 -1.66 40.88
N ASP A 373 24.61 -0.38 40.92
CA ASP A 373 25.10 0.31 42.12
C ASP A 373 23.97 0.90 42.99
N ASP A 374 22.72 0.55 42.72
CA ASP A 374 21.52 1.10 43.38
C ASP A 374 21.44 2.64 43.29
N ARG A 375 22.03 3.24 42.24
CA ARG A 375 21.98 4.68 41.95
C ARG A 375 20.82 5.01 41.01
N THR A 376 20.27 6.22 41.18
CA THR A 376 19.21 6.76 40.32
C THR A 376 19.72 7.73 39.27
N GLU A 377 20.99 8.12 39.34
CA GLU A 377 21.64 9.07 38.44
C GLU A 377 22.83 8.40 37.77
N VAL A 378 22.93 8.60 36.46
CA VAL A 378 24.05 8.14 35.63
C VAL A 378 25.12 9.22 35.61
N THR A 379 26.35 8.85 35.95
CA THR A 379 27.51 9.75 36.00
C THR A 379 28.38 9.57 34.75
N LEU A 380 29.33 10.48 34.53
CA LEU A 380 30.29 10.37 33.44
C LEU A 380 31.10 9.06 33.54
N ASP A 381 31.50 8.66 34.74
CA ASP A 381 32.26 7.43 34.99
C ASP A 381 31.51 6.18 34.48
N ASP A 382 30.17 6.15 34.57
CA ASP A 382 29.37 5.03 34.07
C ASP A 382 29.48 4.87 32.54
N PHE A 383 29.54 5.99 31.81
CA PHE A 383 29.72 5.97 30.37
C PHE A 383 31.13 5.50 29.99
N LEU A 384 32.14 5.87 30.79
CA LEU A 384 33.52 5.42 30.59
C LEU A 384 33.64 3.91 30.83
N GLU A 385 33.10 3.41 31.93
CA GLU A 385 33.08 1.96 32.22
C GLU A 385 32.31 1.17 31.15
N ALA A 386 31.20 1.73 30.64
CA ALA A 386 30.45 1.16 29.54
C ALA A 386 31.25 1.10 28.24
N HIS A 387 31.97 2.17 27.89
CA HIS A 387 32.80 2.18 26.70
C HIS A 387 33.96 1.18 26.79
N GLU A 388 34.64 1.10 27.94
CA GLU A 388 35.73 0.13 28.17
C GLU A 388 35.24 -1.30 28.08
N LYS A 389 34.09 -1.61 28.70
CA LYS A 389 33.51 -2.95 28.66
C LYS A 389 33.15 -3.37 27.23
N LEU A 390 32.46 -2.50 26.48
CA LEU A 390 32.06 -2.81 25.10
C LEU A 390 33.27 -2.96 24.17
N SER A 391 34.30 -2.13 24.36
CA SER A 391 35.56 -2.26 23.61
C SER A 391 36.26 -3.60 23.85
N GLN A 392 36.25 -4.10 25.10
CA GLN A 392 36.83 -5.40 25.44
C GLN A 392 36.03 -6.58 24.87
N ASP A 393 34.70 -6.47 24.86
CA ASP A 393 33.83 -7.50 24.28
C ASP A 393 34.03 -7.59 22.75
N ASP A 394 34.22 -6.46 22.06
CA ASP A 394 34.54 -6.41 20.63
C ASP A 394 35.90 -7.04 20.32
N GLU A 395 36.94 -6.73 21.10
CA GLU A 395 38.27 -7.35 20.95
C GLU A 395 38.24 -8.87 21.19
N THR A 396 37.50 -9.32 22.19
CA THR A 396 37.35 -10.74 22.51
C THR A 396 36.59 -11.49 21.40
N SER A 397 35.56 -10.85 20.83
CA SER A 397 34.79 -11.43 19.71
C SER A 397 35.61 -11.53 18.41
N ALA A 398 36.51 -10.57 18.17
CA ALA A 398 37.42 -10.58 17.03
C ALA A 398 38.45 -11.73 17.15
N ASP A 399 39.01 -11.94 18.35
CA ASP A 399 40.01 -12.99 18.60
C ASP A 399 39.39 -14.40 18.53
N ASP A 400 38.15 -14.59 19.03
CA ASP A 400 37.41 -15.84 18.86
C ASP A 400 37.09 -16.12 17.38
N SER A 401 36.69 -15.11 16.61
CA SER A 401 36.41 -15.28 15.18
C SER A 401 37.64 -15.69 14.34
N LEU A 402 38.84 -15.27 14.77
CA LEU A 402 40.13 -15.66 14.19
C LEU A 402 40.57 -17.06 14.65
N ALA A 403 40.18 -17.50 15.85
CA ALA A 403 40.48 -18.83 16.37
C ALA A 403 39.63 -19.95 15.73
N PHE A 404 38.49 -19.60 15.12
CA PHE A 404 37.59 -20.54 14.42
C PHE A 404 37.70 -20.50 12.88
N ALA A 405 38.56 -19.65 12.32
CA ALA A 405 38.92 -19.62 10.90
C ALA A 405 40.15 -20.48 10.60
#